data_AF-A0A5P0ZSV0-F1
#
_entry.id   AF-A0A5P0ZSV0-F1
#
_cell.length_a   1.000
_cell.length_b   1.000
_cell.length_c   1.000
_cell.angle_alpha   90.00
_cell.angle_beta   90.00
_cell.angle_gamma   90.00
#
_symmetry.space_group_name_H-M   'P 1'
#
loop_
_entity.id
_entity.type
_entity.pdbx_description
1 polymer ?
#
loop_
_entity_poly.entity_id
_entity_poly.type
_entity_poly.pdbx_seq_one_letter_code
_entity_poly.pdbx_strand_id
1 'polypeptide(L)' 'MTAKVLSFLNFKGGVGKTSTTALTSYNLAKLGYKVLAIDFDPQANLTSLSL' A
#
# COMPACT_ATOMS: atom_id res chain seq x y z
N MET A 1 -13.80 -17.23 0.75
CA MET A 1 -13.67 -15.75 0.81
C MET A 1 -12.54 -15.36 -0.13
N THR A 2 -12.77 -14.49 -1.11
CA THR A 2 -11.76 -14.06 -2.08
C THR A 2 -11.48 -12.57 -1.90
N ALA A 3 -10.21 -12.18 -1.91
CA ALA A 3 -9.79 -10.78 -1.85
C ALA A 3 -9.31 -10.32 -3.24
N LYS A 4 -9.54 -9.05 -3.57
CA LYS A 4 -8.88 -8.43 -4.72
C LYS A 4 -7.45 -8.06 -4.33
N VAL A 5 -6.48 -8.49 -5.12
CA VAL A 5 -5.05 -8.21 -4.87
C VAL A 5 -4.59 -7.09 -5.81
N LEU A 6 -3.96 -6.07 -5.24
CA LEU A 6 -3.43 -4.91 -5.97
C LEU A 6 -1.94 -4.76 -5.65
N SER A 7 -1.09 -4.62 -6.67
CA SER A 7 0.35 -4.44 -6.52
C SER A 7 0.82 -3.14 -7.17
N PHE A 8 1.49 -2.29 -6.41
CA PHE A 8 2.04 -1.01 -6.88
C PHE A 8 3.53 -1.17 -7.15
N LEU A 9 3.88 -1.40 -8.42
CA LEU A 9 5.23 -1.77 -8.84
C LEU A 9 5.76 -0.83 -9.91
N ASN A 10 7.06 -0.53 -9.83
CA ASN A 10 7.80 0.27 -10.80
C ASN A 10 9.31 0.06 -10.54
N PHE A 11 10.08 -0.18 -11.60
CA PHE A 11 11.53 -0.40 -11.52
C PHE A 11 12.32 0.83 -11.02
N LYS A 12 11.79 2.04 -11.21
CA LYS A 12 12.42 3.26 -10.72
C LYS A 12 12.01 3.55 -9.27
N GLY A 13 13.00 3.75 -8.40
CA GLY A 13 12.81 4.25 -7.04
C GLY A 13 12.32 5.70 -7.00
N GLY A 14 11.62 6.10 -5.93
CA GLY A 14 11.21 7.49 -5.73
C GLY A 14 10.01 7.99 -6.55
N VAL A 15 9.31 7.10 -7.25
CA VAL A 15 8.14 7.47 -8.10
C VAL A 15 6.79 7.44 -7.36
N GLY A 16 6.81 7.45 -6.03
CA GLY A 16 5.60 7.52 -5.20
C GLY A 16 4.85 6.20 -4.97
N LYS A 17 5.41 5.04 -5.33
CA LYS A 17 4.76 3.72 -5.13
C LYS A 17 4.22 3.52 -3.72
N THR A 18 5.08 3.70 -2.73
CA THR A 18 4.76 3.51 -1.31
C THR A 18 3.66 4.46 -0.83
N SER A 19 3.75 5.74 -1.20
CA SER A 19 2.73 6.75 -0.89
C SER A 19 1.38 6.38 -1.52
N THR A 20 1.37 5.96 -2.78
CA THR A 20 0.15 5.54 -3.48
C THR A 20 -0.44 4.28 -2.85
N THR A 21 0.37 3.28 -2.49
CA THR A 21 -0.09 2.08 -1.77
C THR A 21 -0.76 2.48 -0.47
N ALA A 22 -0.10 3.29 0.35
CA ALA A 22 -0.57 3.65 1.67
C ALA A 22 -1.88 4.47 1.63
N LEU A 23 -1.94 5.49 0.77
CA LEU A 23 -3.15 6.31 0.61
C LEU A 23 -4.31 5.52 0.00
N THR A 24 -4.04 4.60 -0.93
CA THR A 24 -5.09 3.73 -1.48
C THR A 24 -5.64 2.80 -0.41
N SER A 25 -4.78 2.17 0.38
CA SER A 25 -5.18 1.30 1.49
C SER A 25 -5.99 2.06 2.54
N TYR A 26 -5.54 3.26 2.92
CA TYR A 26 -6.22 4.13 3.87
C TYR A 26 -7.61 4.55 3.38
N ASN A 27 -7.72 5.00 2.13
CA ASN A 27 -9.00 5.42 1.56
C ASN A 27 -9.97 4.25 1.41
N LEU A 28 -9.49 3.06 1.01
CA LEU A 28 -10.32 1.86 0.95
C LEU A 28 -10.83 1.46 2.35
N ALA A 29 -9.97 1.54 3.37
CA ALA A 29 -10.39 1.29 4.74
C ALA A 29 -11.45 2.31 5.21
N LYS A 30 -11.27 3.60 4.87
CA LYS A 30 -12.27 4.65 5.14
C LYS A 30 -13.62 4.43 4.44
N LEU A 31 -13.62 3.79 3.28
CA LEU A 31 -14.84 3.40 2.58
C LEU A 31 -15.51 2.14 3.15
N GLY A 32 -14.98 1.57 4.24
CA GLY A 32 -15.54 0.42 4.94
C GLY A 32 -15.04 -0.94 4.44
N TYR A 33 -14.06 -0.97 3.55
CA TYR A 33 -13.46 -2.24 3.11
C TYR A 33 -12.49 -2.80 4.15
N LYS A 34 -12.44 -4.13 4.27
CA LYS A 34 -11.35 -4.80 4.99
C LYS A 34 -10.11 -4.81 4.10
N VAL A 35 -9.06 -4.13 4.55
CA VAL A 35 -7.82 -3.94 3.78
C VAL A 35 -6.65 -4.54 4.55
N LEU A 36 -5.78 -5.25 3.82
CA LEU A 36 -4.47 -5.69 4.30
C LEU A 36 -3.41 -5.03 3.39
N ALA A 37 -2.57 -4.19 3.98
CA ALA A 37 -1.38 -3.66 3.30
C ALA A 37 -0.20 -4.59 3.59
N ILE A 38 0.58 -4.94 2.56
CA ILE A 38 1.77 -5.79 2.68
C ILE A 38 2.97 -4.98 2.20
N ASP A 39 3.98 -4.85 3.04
CA ASP A 39 5.25 -4.23 2.70
C ASP A 39 6.23 -5.31 2.25
N PHE A 40 6.64 -5.24 0.98
CA PHE A 40 7.61 -6.15 0.38
C PHE A 40 8.82 -5.38 -0.16
N ASP A 41 9.18 -4.29 0.52
CA ASP A 41 10.39 -3.51 0.27
C ASP A 41 11.31 -3.60 1.50
N PRO A 42 12.59 -4.00 1.34
CA PRO A 42 13.56 -4.03 2.45
C PRO A 42 13.70 -2.69 3.20
N GLN A 43 13.36 -1.56 2.57
CA GLN A 43 13.40 -0.24 3.20
C GLN A 43 12.26 -0.01 4.20
N ALA A 44 11.26 -0.89 4.25
CA ALA A 44 10.15 -0.84 5.19
C ALA A 44 9.40 0.52 5.21
N ASN A 45 9.41 1.24 4.09
CA ASN A 45 8.85 2.59 3.98
C ASN A 45 7.33 2.60 4.19
N LEU A 46 6.63 1.54 3.79
CA LEU A 46 5.18 1.43 3.98
C LEU A 46 4.87 1.15 5.46
N THR A 47 5.65 0.26 6.08
CA THR A 47 5.53 -0.12 7.48
C THR A 47 5.78 1.06 8.42
N SER A 48 6.77 1.90 8.10
CA SER A 48 7.16 3.05 8.92
C SER A 48 6.26 4.27 8.73
N LEU A 49 5.33 4.22 7.77
CA LEU A 49 4.47 5.35 7.44
C LEU A 49 3.34 5.50 8.47
N SER A 50 3.29 6.66 9.14
CA SER A 50 2.18 7.02 10.03
C SER A 50 1.06 7.72 9.24
N LEU A 51 -0.05 7.02 9.00
CA LEU A 51 -1.28 7.53 8.35
C LEU A 51 -2.48 7.51 9.31
#